data_AF-A0A846Q6F7-F1
#
_entry.id   AF-A0A846Q6F7-F1
#
_cell.length_a   1.000
_cell.length_b   1.000
_cell.length_c   1.000
_cell.angle_alpha   90.00
_cell.angle_beta   90.00
_cell.angle_gamma   90.00
#
_symmetry.space_group_name_H-M   'P 1'
#
loop_
_entity.id
_entity.type
_entity.pdbx_description
1 polymer ?
#
loop_
_entity_poly.entity_id
_entity_poly.type
_entity_poly.pdbx_seq_one_letter_code
_entity_poly.pdbx_strand_id
1 'polypeptide(L)'
;MKEGTVGLNIDDSVLRDRIRLLLKTRGIKTVDAIEACEETLIHLIVTDRKDVDCEEVHVLPVGKEVDEEELLESIDILGRTPKRCGEIVIGVDPGLTIGVAALCRNSVIDVNVSNDVDQLVDWMRKIIEIVKPPSTRIRIGKGEKWKETLDAVKRSGISETCIQLVDERNTTKTPLPEKWRRYGRDVRAAIKIALKVLQPTA
;
A
#
# COMPACT_ATOMS: atom_id res chain seq x y z
N MET A 1 -2.65 -10.70 8.56
CA MET A 1 -1.20 -10.62 8.34
C MET A 1 -0.67 -12.04 8.21
N LYS A 2 0.28 -12.32 7.31
CA LYS A 2 1.21 -13.43 7.59
C LYS A 2 1.90 -13.05 8.89
N GLU A 3 2.11 -14.00 9.80
CA GLU A 3 2.87 -13.79 11.04
C GLU A 3 4.34 -13.45 10.69
N GLY A 4 4.56 -12.24 10.20
CA GLY A 4 5.89 -11.69 9.96
C GLY A 4 6.36 -11.05 11.27
N THR A 5 7.61 -11.32 11.62
CA THR A 5 8.25 -10.68 12.76
C THR A 5 8.76 -9.31 12.31
N VAL A 6 8.52 -8.28 13.12
CA VAL A 6 9.08 -6.93 12.91
C VAL A 6 10.45 -6.84 13.59
N GLY A 7 11.48 -6.56 12.81
CA GLY A 7 12.82 -6.28 13.34
C GLY A 7 12.88 -4.85 13.89
N LEU A 8 13.48 -4.68 15.06
CA LEU A 8 13.77 -3.37 15.64
C LEU A 8 15.28 -3.12 15.61
N ASN A 9 15.72 -2.21 14.75
CA ASN A 9 17.10 -1.74 14.66
C ASN A 9 17.16 -0.28 15.09
N ILE A 10 16.93 -0.04 16.38
CA ILE A 10 16.78 1.30 16.95
C ILE A 10 17.86 1.48 18.02
N ASP A 11 18.73 2.48 17.84
CA ASP A 11 19.82 2.78 18.76
C ASP A 11 19.31 3.46 20.04
N ASP A 12 18.30 4.32 19.94
CA ASP A 12 17.64 4.92 21.10
C ASP A 12 16.83 3.87 21.87
N SER A 13 17.35 3.45 23.03
CA SER A 13 16.72 2.41 23.86
C SER A 13 15.32 2.77 24.34
N VAL A 14 15.06 4.06 24.63
CA VAL A 14 13.76 4.52 25.11
C VAL A 14 12.73 4.44 23.98
N LEU A 15 13.09 4.92 22.80
CA LEU A 15 12.27 4.81 21.60
C LEU A 15 12.00 3.35 21.24
N ARG A 16 13.04 2.50 21.26
CA ARG A 16 12.95 1.07 20.99
C ARG A 16 11.96 0.37 21.91
N ASP A 17 12.04 0.62 23.22
CA ASP A 17 11.15 -0.02 24.20
C ASP A 17 9.71 0.50 24.09
N ARG A 18 9.53 1.79 23.78
CA ARG A 18 8.21 2.36 23.48
C ARG A 18 7.57 1.69 22.26
N ILE A 19 8.29 1.61 21.14
CA ILE A 19 7.80 0.96 19.91
C ILE A 19 7.54 -0.52 20.15
N ARG A 20 8.45 -1.24 20.83
CA ARG A 20 8.26 -2.64 21.19
C ARG A 20 6.97 -2.85 22.00
N LEU A 21 6.70 -2.00 22.99
CA LEU A 21 5.49 -2.08 23.79
C LEU A 21 4.24 -1.84 22.92
N LEU A 22 4.26 -0.81 22.07
CA LEU A 22 3.17 -0.50 21.14
C LEU A 22 2.86 -1.68 20.20
N LEU A 23 3.88 -2.32 19.64
CA LEU A 23 3.69 -3.48 18.75
C LEU A 23 3.19 -4.70 19.53
N LYS A 24 3.70 -4.91 20.75
CA LYS A 24 3.25 -6.00 21.62
C LYS A 24 1.78 -5.88 22.00
N THR A 25 1.26 -4.67 22.28
CA THR A 25 -0.17 -4.46 22.59
C THR A 25 -1.08 -4.77 21.40
N ARG A 26 -0.54 -4.71 20.17
CA ARG A 26 -1.23 -5.12 18.94
C ARG A 26 -0.99 -6.59 18.55
N GLY A 27 -0.31 -7.36 19.40
CA GLY A 27 0.02 -8.77 19.15
C GLY A 27 1.07 -9.00 18.06
N ILE A 28 1.83 -7.96 17.69
CA ILE A 28 2.89 -8.03 16.69
C ILE A 28 4.17 -8.50 17.36
N LYS A 29 4.76 -9.59 16.86
CA LYS A 29 6.03 -10.12 17.36
C LYS A 29 7.18 -9.23 16.89
N THR A 30 8.09 -8.93 17.80
CA THR A 30 9.29 -8.13 17.53
C THR A 30 10.55 -8.90 17.90
N VAL A 31 11.64 -8.65 17.17
CA VAL A 31 13.00 -9.14 17.47
C VAL A 31 13.98 -7.98 17.35
N ASP A 32 15.07 -8.02 18.12
CA ASP A 32 16.16 -7.07 17.95
C ASP A 32 16.89 -7.37 16.64
N ALA A 33 16.93 -6.40 15.74
CA ALA A 33 17.44 -6.55 14.38
C ALA A 33 18.89 -6.08 14.24
N ILE A 34 19.75 -6.46 15.19
CA ILE A 34 21.13 -5.98 15.30
C ILE A 34 21.98 -6.49 14.11
N GLU A 35 21.65 -7.66 13.54
CA GLU A 35 22.39 -8.31 12.43
C GLU A 35 21.43 -8.90 11.35
N ALA A 36 20.18 -8.44 11.37
CA ALA A 36 19.01 -9.21 10.93
C ALA A 36 18.66 -9.24 9.43
N CYS A 37 19.50 -8.71 8.53
CA CYS A 37 19.26 -8.93 7.09
C CYS A 37 19.44 -10.41 6.68
N GLU A 38 19.94 -11.28 7.57
CA GLU A 38 20.12 -12.71 7.30
C GLU A 38 18.95 -13.61 7.76
N GLU A 39 18.02 -13.11 8.58
CA GLU A 39 16.89 -13.92 9.06
C GLU A 39 15.70 -13.88 8.09
N THR A 40 15.50 -14.99 7.38
CA THR A 40 14.39 -15.21 6.41
C THR A 40 12.97 -14.93 6.94
N LEU A 41 12.79 -14.79 8.25
CA LEU A 41 11.51 -14.55 8.92
C LEU A 41 11.14 -13.07 9.12
N ILE A 42 12.09 -12.15 8.94
CA ILE A 42 11.85 -10.71 9.11
C ILE A 42 11.34 -10.14 7.78
N HIS A 43 10.21 -9.45 7.85
CA HIS A 43 9.55 -8.85 6.68
C HIS A 43 9.64 -7.32 6.67
N LEU A 44 9.85 -6.72 7.84
CA LEU A 44 9.95 -5.28 8.05
C LEU A 44 10.95 -5.00 9.16
N ILE A 45 11.85 -4.04 8.93
CA ILE A 45 12.75 -3.47 9.94
C ILE A 45 12.29 -2.04 10.23
N VAL A 46 12.07 -1.72 11.49
CA VAL A 46 11.88 -0.34 11.98
C VAL A 46 13.21 0.16 12.51
N THR A 47 13.65 1.34 12.07
CA THR A 47 15.00 1.85 12.35
C THR A 47 15.02 3.36 12.57
N ASP A 48 15.81 3.85 13.52
CA ASP A 48 16.11 5.28 13.67
C ASP A 48 17.36 5.73 12.88
N ARG A 49 18.02 4.78 12.24
CA ARG A 49 19.19 4.97 11.38
C ARG A 49 18.81 5.24 9.93
N LYS A 50 19.59 6.12 9.27
CA LYS A 50 19.38 6.52 7.86
C LYS A 50 20.15 5.69 6.85
N ASP A 51 21.15 4.95 7.31
CA ASP A 51 22.10 4.16 6.51
C ASP A 51 21.69 2.70 6.35
N VAL A 52 20.56 2.30 6.93
CA VAL A 52 20.01 0.94 6.79
C VAL A 52 19.27 0.85 5.47
N ASP A 53 19.86 0.12 4.52
CA ASP A 53 19.21 -0.29 3.28
C ASP A 53 19.33 -1.81 3.15
N CYS A 54 18.20 -2.48 2.91
CA CYS A 54 18.13 -3.95 2.87
C CYS A 54 17.17 -4.35 1.75
N GLU A 55 17.70 -4.78 0.61
CA GLU A 55 16.89 -5.07 -0.59
C GLU A 55 15.83 -6.16 -0.38
N GLU A 56 16.03 -7.02 0.62
CA GLU A 56 15.18 -8.18 0.88
C GLU A 56 14.08 -7.94 1.93
N VAL A 57 14.08 -6.77 2.59
CA VAL A 57 13.22 -6.46 3.72
C VAL A 57 12.73 -5.02 3.60
N HIS A 58 11.47 -4.74 3.97
CA HIS A 58 11.03 -3.36 4.02
C HIS A 58 11.75 -2.62 5.16
N VAL A 59 12.17 -1.39 4.93
CA VAL A 59 12.80 -0.55 5.95
C VAL A 59 11.89 0.65 6.23
N LEU A 60 11.44 0.78 7.47
CA LEU A 60 10.63 1.89 7.94
C LEU A 60 11.47 2.79 8.87
N PRO A 61 11.95 3.93 8.36
CA PRO A 61 12.68 4.88 9.20
C PRO A 61 11.71 5.57 10.18
N VAL A 62 12.16 5.76 11.42
CA VAL A 62 11.42 6.47 12.47
C VAL A 62 12.27 7.58 13.10
N GLY A 63 11.62 8.68 13.47
CA GLY A 63 12.26 9.75 14.23
C GLY A 63 12.20 9.52 15.73
N LYS A 64 12.75 10.47 16.52
CA LYS A 64 12.61 10.46 17.98
C LYS A 64 11.17 10.68 18.43
N GLU A 65 10.46 11.54 17.71
CA GLU A 65 9.02 11.72 17.86
C GLU A 65 8.34 10.84 16.82
N VAL A 66 7.48 9.95 17.30
CA VAL A 66 6.74 9.00 16.48
C VAL A 66 5.26 9.15 16.79
N ASP A 67 4.49 9.41 15.75
CA ASP A 67 3.04 9.26 15.76
C ASP A 67 2.73 7.76 15.74
N GLU A 68 2.01 7.30 16.76
CA GLU A 68 1.73 5.88 16.96
C GLU A 68 0.75 5.33 15.93
N GLU A 69 -0.20 6.14 15.46
CA GLU A 69 -1.17 5.73 14.45
C GLU A 69 -0.51 5.61 13.09
N GLU A 70 0.30 6.61 12.71
CA GLU A 70 1.05 6.60 11.45
C GLU A 70 2.05 5.44 11.38
N LEU A 71 2.76 5.17 12.49
CA LEU A 71 3.67 4.03 12.59
C LEU A 71 2.93 2.70 12.37
N LEU A 72 1.82 2.49 13.08
CA LEU A 72 1.07 1.25 13.00
C LEU A 72 0.46 1.02 11.62
N GLU A 73 -0.05 2.09 11.00
CA GLU A 73 -0.58 2.03 9.64
C GLU A 73 0.51 1.71 8.63
N SER A 74 1.68 2.34 8.74
CA SER A 74 2.84 2.05 7.89
C SER A 74 3.29 0.59 8.03
N ILE A 75 3.31 0.06 9.26
CA ILE A 75 3.64 -1.34 9.53
C ILE A 75 2.62 -2.29 8.90
N ASP A 76 1.33 -1.99 8.98
CA ASP A 76 0.29 -2.85 8.39
C ASP A 76 0.34 -2.84 6.85
N ILE A 77 0.56 -1.67 6.24
CA ILE A 77 0.74 -1.52 4.79
C ILE A 77 1.98 -2.28 4.32
N LEU A 78 3.14 -2.06 4.94
CA LEU A 78 4.40 -2.74 4.56
C LEU A 78 4.34 -4.24 4.86
N GLY A 79 3.66 -4.64 5.93
CA GLY A 79 3.40 -6.03 6.30
C GLY A 79 2.57 -6.81 5.27
N ARG A 80 1.73 -6.12 4.49
CA ARG A 80 0.96 -6.69 3.38
C ARG A 80 1.66 -6.57 2.04
N THR A 81 2.62 -5.66 1.93
CA THR A 81 3.40 -5.43 0.72
C THR A 81 4.40 -6.57 0.49
N PRO A 82 4.34 -7.30 -0.64
CA PRO A 82 5.35 -8.30 -0.96
C PRO A 82 6.77 -7.72 -0.97
N LYS A 83 7.76 -8.52 -0.52
CA LYS A 83 9.19 -8.17 -0.64
C LYS A 83 9.53 -7.84 -2.10
N ARG A 84 10.41 -6.87 -2.32
CA ARG A 84 10.83 -6.38 -3.65
C ARG A 84 9.65 -5.93 -4.52
N CYS A 85 8.84 -5.01 -4.01
CA CYS A 85 7.72 -4.45 -4.75
C CYS A 85 8.22 -3.53 -5.88
N GLY A 86 8.30 -4.04 -7.10
CA GLY A 86 8.80 -3.27 -8.26
C GLY A 86 7.78 -2.31 -8.87
N GLU A 87 6.48 -2.59 -8.71
CA GLU A 87 5.39 -1.73 -9.19
C GLU A 87 4.20 -1.84 -8.22
N ILE A 88 3.61 -0.69 -7.89
CA ILE A 88 2.25 -0.63 -7.32
C ILE A 88 1.26 -0.30 -8.43
N VAL A 89 0.19 -1.07 -8.51
CA VAL A 89 -0.97 -0.76 -9.36
C VAL A 89 -2.13 -0.35 -8.47
N ILE A 90 -2.57 0.89 -8.62
CA ILE A 90 -3.74 1.44 -7.94
C ILE A 90 -4.92 1.40 -8.89
N GLY A 91 -5.96 0.65 -8.54
CA GLY A 91 -7.23 0.65 -9.25
C GLY A 91 -8.23 1.58 -8.59
N VAL A 92 -9.00 2.31 -9.39
CA VAL A 92 -10.01 3.26 -8.95
C VAL A 92 -11.32 2.99 -9.67
N ASP A 93 -12.38 2.81 -8.91
CA ASP A 93 -13.77 2.70 -9.40
C ASP A 93 -14.53 3.99 -9.07
N PRO A 94 -14.62 4.95 -10.00
CA PRO A 94 -15.20 6.26 -9.74
C PRO A 94 -16.73 6.26 -9.89
N GLY A 95 -17.44 5.68 -8.90
CA GLY A 95 -18.90 5.73 -8.77
C GLY A 95 -19.41 6.85 -7.87
N LEU A 96 -20.66 6.74 -7.42
CA LEU A 96 -21.23 7.60 -6.34
C LEU A 96 -20.34 7.59 -5.10
N THR A 97 -19.93 6.36 -4.75
CA THR A 97 -18.87 6.08 -3.80
C THR A 97 -17.67 5.56 -4.58
N ILE A 98 -16.49 6.08 -4.27
CA ILE A 98 -15.26 5.81 -5.01
C ILE A 98 -14.51 4.70 -4.28
N GLY A 99 -14.41 3.54 -4.93
CA GLY A 99 -13.59 2.43 -4.46
C GLY A 99 -12.16 2.57 -4.93
N VAL A 100 -11.19 2.30 -4.05
CA VAL A 100 -9.76 2.30 -4.39
C VAL A 100 -9.07 1.07 -3.82
N ALA A 101 -8.13 0.52 -4.58
CA ALA A 101 -7.29 -0.60 -4.12
C ALA A 101 -5.86 -0.46 -4.66
N ALA A 102 -4.88 -0.56 -3.78
CA ALA A 102 -3.47 -0.63 -4.13
C ALA A 102 -3.00 -2.08 -4.12
N LEU A 103 -2.39 -2.51 -5.21
CA LEU A 103 -1.91 -3.87 -5.40
C LEU A 103 -0.41 -3.88 -5.72
N CYS A 104 0.29 -4.89 -5.21
CA CYS A 104 1.63 -5.23 -5.66
C CYS A 104 1.72 -6.74 -5.90
N ARG A 105 2.23 -7.15 -7.07
CA ARG A 105 2.29 -8.56 -7.51
C ARG A 105 0.95 -9.30 -7.32
N ASN A 106 -0.16 -8.66 -7.72
CA ASN A 106 -1.53 -9.17 -7.58
C ASN A 106 -2.00 -9.43 -6.12
N SER A 107 -1.28 -8.91 -5.13
CA SER A 107 -1.68 -8.91 -3.73
C SER A 107 -2.19 -7.53 -3.35
N VAL A 108 -3.35 -7.48 -2.69
CA VAL A 108 -3.91 -6.23 -2.17
C VAL A 108 -3.06 -5.80 -0.97
N ILE A 109 -2.45 -4.62 -1.08
CA ILE A 109 -1.69 -3.98 -0.02
C ILE A 109 -2.68 -3.28 0.91
N ASP A 110 -3.47 -2.37 0.33
CA ASP A 110 -4.46 -1.60 1.06
C ASP A 110 -5.63 -1.17 0.19
N VAL A 111 -6.74 -0.79 0.83
CA VAL A 111 -8.00 -0.39 0.17
C VAL A 111 -8.64 0.77 0.89
N ASN A 112 -9.36 1.61 0.14
CA ASN A 112 -10.15 2.69 0.71
C ASN A 112 -11.46 2.87 -0.06
N VAL A 113 -12.42 3.52 0.59
CA VAL A 113 -13.71 3.90 0.04
C VAL A 113 -14.00 5.31 0.51
N SER A 114 -14.19 6.24 -0.43
CA SER A 114 -14.56 7.62 -0.10
C SER A 114 -15.57 8.17 -1.10
N ASN A 115 -16.35 9.16 -0.70
CA ASN A 115 -17.20 9.92 -1.61
C ASN A 115 -16.50 11.18 -2.13
N ASP A 116 -15.29 11.45 -1.63
CA ASP A 116 -14.47 12.63 -1.88
C ASP A 116 -13.20 12.25 -2.64
N VAL A 117 -12.96 12.93 -3.76
CA VAL A 117 -11.82 12.69 -4.64
C VAL A 117 -10.51 13.17 -4.00
N ASP A 118 -10.54 14.23 -3.18
CA ASP A 118 -9.33 14.75 -2.56
C ASP A 118 -8.81 13.79 -1.48
N GLN A 119 -9.70 13.21 -0.67
CA GLN A 119 -9.35 12.14 0.27
C GLN A 119 -8.76 10.91 -0.42
N LEU A 120 -9.26 10.58 -1.61
CA LEU A 120 -8.71 9.50 -2.42
C LEU A 120 -7.27 9.80 -2.86
N VAL A 121 -7.01 11.03 -3.29
CA VAL A 121 -5.67 11.47 -3.72
C VAL A 121 -4.69 11.43 -2.55
N ASP A 122 -5.11 11.90 -1.38
CA ASP A 122 -4.30 11.88 -0.17
C ASP A 122 -3.97 10.45 0.27
N TRP A 123 -4.96 9.55 0.20
CA TRP A 123 -4.73 8.13 0.45
C TRP A 123 -3.74 7.53 -0.56
N MET A 124 -3.86 7.83 -1.85
CA MET A 124 -2.89 7.35 -2.86
C MET A 124 -1.48 7.83 -2.58
N ARG A 125 -1.32 9.12 -2.27
CA ARG A 125 -0.03 9.73 -1.95
C ARG A 125 0.61 9.03 -0.75
N LYS A 126 -0.16 8.82 0.31
CA LYS A 126 0.28 8.12 1.52
C LYS A 126 0.78 6.70 1.21
N ILE A 127 0.05 5.92 0.42
CA ILE A 127 0.50 4.56 0.04
C ILE A 127 1.82 4.61 -0.74
N ILE A 128 1.97 5.56 -1.68
CA ILE A 128 3.18 5.73 -2.48
C ILE A 128 4.36 6.15 -1.59
N GLU A 129 4.14 7.05 -0.63
CA GLU A 129 5.17 7.53 0.30
C GLU A 129 5.63 6.44 1.29
N ILE A 130 4.72 5.60 1.77
CA ILE A 130 5.02 4.49 2.68
C ILE A 130 5.79 3.38 1.94
N VAL A 131 5.31 2.97 0.75
CA VAL A 131 5.89 1.81 0.05
C VAL A 131 7.10 2.19 -0.82
N LYS A 132 7.18 3.44 -1.29
CA LYS A 132 8.24 3.97 -2.16
C LYS A 132 8.58 3.05 -3.34
N PRO A 133 7.60 2.64 -4.16
CA PRO A 133 7.85 1.70 -5.24
C PRO A 133 8.68 2.35 -6.37
N PRO A 134 9.52 1.59 -7.09
CA PRO A 134 10.23 2.09 -8.28
C PRO A 134 9.31 2.59 -9.39
N SER A 135 8.08 2.07 -9.44
CA SER A 135 7.07 2.48 -10.41
C SER A 135 5.67 2.42 -9.79
N THR A 136 4.82 3.36 -10.19
CA THR A 136 3.39 3.35 -9.85
C THR A 136 2.58 3.43 -11.14
N ARG A 137 1.44 2.73 -11.14
CA ARG A 137 0.44 2.79 -12.21
C ARG A 137 -0.94 3.01 -11.61
N ILE A 138 -1.67 4.01 -12.11
CA ILE A 138 -3.03 4.29 -11.68
C ILE A 138 -3.98 3.91 -12.81
N ARG A 139 -4.94 3.05 -12.52
CA ARG A 139 -6.00 2.60 -13.45
C ARG A 139 -7.33 3.15 -12.96
N ILE A 140 -7.96 3.97 -13.79
CA ILE A 140 -9.23 4.63 -13.47
C ILE A 140 -10.32 4.06 -14.37
N GLY A 141 -11.37 3.53 -13.77
CA GLY A 141 -12.58 3.10 -14.48
C GLY A 141 -13.29 4.26 -15.17
N LYS A 142 -14.10 3.95 -16.19
CA LYS A 142 -14.97 4.94 -16.87
C LYS A 142 -16.35 5.05 -16.19
N GLY A 143 -16.37 5.06 -14.86
CA GLY A 143 -17.56 5.27 -14.03
C GLY A 143 -18.05 6.72 -14.04
N GLU A 144 -19.01 7.08 -13.20
CA GLU A 144 -19.66 8.41 -13.19
C GLU A 144 -18.69 9.57 -12.94
N LYS A 145 -17.79 9.45 -11.96
CA LYS A 145 -16.87 10.51 -11.53
C LYS A 145 -15.49 10.47 -12.21
N TRP A 146 -15.32 9.68 -13.27
CA TRP A 146 -13.99 9.39 -13.83
C TRP A 146 -13.19 10.61 -14.26
N LYS A 147 -13.84 11.67 -14.77
CA LYS A 147 -13.18 12.92 -15.19
C LYS A 147 -12.64 13.69 -14.00
N GLU A 148 -13.48 13.86 -12.98
CA GLU A 148 -13.11 14.56 -11.73
C GLU A 148 -11.94 13.84 -11.05
N THR A 149 -12.01 12.51 -10.95
CA THR A 149 -10.93 11.68 -10.42
C THR A 149 -9.65 11.82 -11.24
N LEU A 150 -9.74 11.75 -12.57
CA LEU A 150 -8.58 11.92 -13.45
C LEU A 150 -7.91 13.29 -13.26
N ASP A 151 -8.71 14.35 -13.19
CA ASP A 151 -8.21 15.71 -13.04
C ASP A 151 -7.59 15.94 -11.66
N ALA A 152 -8.18 15.41 -10.59
CA ALA A 152 -7.58 15.46 -9.26
C ALA A 152 -6.25 14.70 -9.18
N VAL A 153 -6.19 13.47 -9.71
CA VAL A 153 -4.94 12.69 -9.77
C VAL A 153 -3.87 13.44 -10.58
N LYS A 154 -4.21 14.05 -11.71
CA LYS A 154 -3.26 14.87 -12.49
C LYS A 154 -2.75 16.09 -11.71
N ARG A 155 -3.65 16.81 -11.03
CA ARG A 155 -3.30 18.00 -10.22
C ARG A 155 -2.45 17.67 -9.00
N SER A 156 -2.60 16.45 -8.47
CA SER A 156 -1.92 16.03 -7.24
C SER A 156 -0.40 15.94 -7.31
N GLY A 157 0.17 15.98 -8.52
CA GLY A 157 1.61 15.82 -8.71
C GLY A 157 2.12 14.40 -8.54
N ILE A 158 1.24 13.38 -8.46
CA ILE A 158 1.61 11.95 -8.54
C ILE A 158 2.16 11.60 -9.97
N SER A 159 2.50 12.61 -10.77
CA SER A 159 2.62 12.67 -12.23
C SER A 159 3.73 11.84 -12.87
N GLU A 160 4.64 11.22 -12.11
CA GLU A 160 5.52 10.17 -12.66
C GLU A 160 4.79 8.85 -12.90
N THR A 161 3.55 8.76 -12.45
CA THR A 161 2.71 7.57 -12.52
C THR A 161 2.03 7.43 -13.89
N CYS A 162 2.11 6.23 -14.47
CA CYS A 162 1.36 5.89 -15.67
C CYS A 162 -0.15 5.83 -15.35
N ILE A 163 -0.90 6.86 -15.75
CA ILE A 163 -2.37 6.89 -15.60
C ILE A 163 -3.02 6.24 -16.82
N GLN A 164 -3.91 5.28 -16.59
CA GLN A 164 -4.62 4.53 -17.61
C GLN A 164 -6.12 4.59 -17.39
N LEU A 165 -6.86 4.96 -18.43
CA LEU A 165 -8.32 4.83 -18.43
C LEU A 165 -8.71 3.41 -18.83
N VAL A 166 -9.50 2.76 -18.00
CA VAL A 166 -9.93 1.38 -18.18
C VAL A 166 -11.41 1.35 -18.49
N ASP A 167 -11.77 0.77 -19.63
CA ASP A 167 -13.18 0.51 -19.93
C ASP A 167 -13.70 -0.58 -18.99
N GLU A 168 -14.79 -0.33 -18.27
CA GLU A 168 -15.42 -1.30 -17.36
C GLU A 168 -16.26 -2.34 -18.11
N ARG A 169 -16.56 -2.12 -19.39
CA ARG A 169 -17.29 -3.06 -20.24
C ARG A 169 -16.52 -4.39 -20.26
N ASN A 170 -17.24 -5.49 -19.98
CA ASN A 170 -16.75 -6.88 -19.80
C ASN A 170 -16.06 -7.24 -18.46
N THR A 171 -16.01 -6.37 -17.45
CA THR A 171 -15.42 -6.70 -16.11
C THR A 171 -16.30 -7.59 -15.24
N THR A 172 -17.56 -7.81 -15.64
CA THR A 172 -18.56 -8.56 -14.86
C THR A 172 -18.37 -10.07 -14.89
N LYS A 173 -17.59 -10.62 -15.83
CA LYS A 173 -17.54 -12.07 -16.08
C LYS A 173 -16.36 -12.83 -15.45
N THR A 174 -15.32 -12.14 -14.99
CA THR A 174 -14.21 -12.83 -14.30
C THR A 174 -14.54 -12.98 -12.81
N PRO A 175 -14.75 -14.20 -12.30
CA PRO A 175 -14.96 -14.41 -10.88
C PRO A 175 -13.71 -13.96 -10.12
N LEU A 176 -13.90 -13.14 -9.09
CA LEU A 176 -12.80 -12.77 -8.21
C LEU A 176 -12.42 -13.97 -7.34
N PRO A 177 -11.11 -14.18 -7.08
CA PRO A 177 -10.64 -15.12 -6.07
C PRO A 177 -11.40 -14.97 -4.75
N GLU A 178 -11.66 -16.09 -4.08
CA GLU A 178 -12.42 -16.13 -2.83
C GLU A 178 -11.86 -15.21 -1.74
N LYS A 179 -10.52 -15.07 -1.69
CA LYS A 179 -9.80 -14.15 -0.79
C LYS A 179 -10.25 -12.69 -0.90
N TRP A 180 -10.90 -12.27 -1.98
CA TRP A 180 -11.39 -10.90 -2.17
C TRP A 180 -12.88 -10.73 -1.89
N ARG A 181 -13.61 -11.80 -1.54
CA ARG A 181 -15.03 -11.71 -1.16
C ARG A 181 -15.25 -10.94 0.14
N ARG A 182 -14.23 -10.86 1.01
CA ARG A 182 -14.25 -10.09 2.25
C ARG A 182 -14.40 -8.57 2.03
N TYR A 183 -14.13 -8.09 0.83
CA TYR A 183 -14.20 -6.66 0.50
C TYR A 183 -15.58 -6.27 -0.03
N GLY A 184 -15.97 -5.01 0.22
CA GLY A 184 -17.19 -4.40 -0.30
C GLY A 184 -17.25 -4.37 -1.83
N ARG A 185 -18.42 -4.03 -2.39
CA ARG A 185 -18.64 -3.99 -3.85
C ARG A 185 -17.64 -3.03 -4.53
N ASP A 186 -17.51 -1.81 -4.03
CA ASP A 186 -16.72 -0.75 -4.67
C ASP A 186 -15.21 -1.09 -4.66
N VAL A 187 -14.72 -1.59 -3.51
CA VAL A 187 -13.34 -2.10 -3.41
C VAL A 187 -13.10 -3.27 -4.37
N ARG A 188 -14.05 -4.20 -4.50
CA ARG A 188 -13.91 -5.33 -5.44
C ARG A 188 -13.86 -4.87 -6.89
N ALA A 189 -14.61 -3.83 -7.25
CA ALA A 189 -14.54 -3.23 -8.57
C ALA A 189 -13.18 -2.54 -8.80
N ALA A 190 -12.69 -1.78 -7.83
CA ALA A 190 -11.35 -1.18 -7.86
C ALA A 190 -10.24 -2.23 -8.04
N ILE A 191 -10.31 -3.36 -7.33
CA ILE A 191 -9.37 -4.50 -7.49
C ILE A 191 -9.44 -5.05 -8.94
N LYS A 192 -10.64 -5.20 -9.52
CA LYS A 192 -10.78 -5.65 -10.92
C LYS A 192 -10.14 -4.67 -11.90
N ILE A 193 -10.34 -3.37 -11.68
CA ILE A 193 -9.75 -2.30 -12.49
C ILE A 193 -8.22 -2.36 -12.38
N ALA A 194 -7.67 -2.53 -11.17
CA ALA A 194 -6.23 -2.69 -10.94
C ALA A 194 -5.64 -3.89 -11.69
N LEU A 195 -6.37 -4.99 -11.84
CA LEU A 195 -5.87 -6.23 -12.46
C LEU A 195 -6.05 -6.29 -13.97
N LYS A 196 -6.78 -5.34 -14.57
CA LYS A 196 -7.11 -5.40 -15.99
C LYS A 196 -5.86 -5.20 -16.85
N VAL A 197 -5.46 -6.24 -17.58
CA VAL A 197 -4.42 -6.13 -18.61
C VAL A 197 -5.01 -5.34 -19.78
N LEU A 198 -4.46 -4.15 -20.04
CA LEU A 198 -4.75 -3.43 -21.26
C LEU A 198 -3.93 -4.08 -22.37
N GLN A 199 -4.59 -4.60 -23.41
CA GLN A 199 -3.86 -4.96 -24.62
C GLN A 199 -3.34 -3.66 -25.25
N PRO A 200 -2.08 -3.64 -25.75
CA PRO A 200 -1.62 -2.51 -26.54
C PRO A 200 -2.56 -2.35 -27.72
N THR A 201 -3.13 -1.16 -27.87
CA THR A 201 -3.85 -0.79 -29.09
C THR A 201 -2.85 -0.90 -30.24
N ALA A 202 -3.16 -1.82 -31.17
CA ALA A 202 -2.42 -1.99 -32.43
C ALA A 202 -2.45 -0.71 -33.27
#